data_AF-A0A9N9EWT8-F1
#
_entry.id   AF-A0A9N9EWT8-F1
#
_cell.length_a   1.000
_cell.length_b   1.000
_cell.length_c   1.000
_cell.angle_alpha   90.00
_cell.angle_beta   90.00
_cell.angle_gamma   90.00
#
_symmetry.space_group_name_H-M   'P 1'
#
loop_
_entity.id
_entity.type
_entity.pdbx_description
1 polymer ?
#
loop_
_entity_poly.entity_id
_entity_poly.type
_entity_poly.pdbx_seq_one_letter_code
_entity_poly.pdbx_strand_id
1 'polypeptide(L)'
;MIASIIVGMSNNLIWVGWSIVHWHKRPDDAWKPVTATLLILLAMSLEIYDFPPLLGILDAHSLWHASTIYIASFWYEFLIEDAKIESFRESKGKKIDKN
;
A
#
# COMPACT_ATOMS: atom_id res chain seq x y z
N MET A 1 -19.19 -1.32 8.99
CA MET A 1 -18.12 -2.34 9.09
C MET A 1 -18.03 -3.22 7.85
N ILE A 2 -19.07 -3.98 7.46
CA ILE A 2 -19.00 -4.95 6.33
C ILE A 2 -18.63 -4.28 4.98
N ALA A 3 -19.26 -3.15 4.63
CA ALA A 3 -18.93 -2.46 3.38
C ALA A 3 -17.45 -2.02 3.32
N SER A 4 -16.91 -1.52 4.43
CA SER A 4 -15.50 -1.13 4.55
C SER A 4 -14.56 -2.32 4.40
N ILE A 5 -14.93 -3.48 4.97
CA ILE A 5 -14.18 -4.73 4.82
C ILE A 5 -14.15 -5.16 3.36
N ILE A 6 -15.30 -5.16 2.67
CA ILE A 6 -15.38 -5.55 1.25
C ILE A 6 -14.51 -4.63 0.39
N VAL A 7 -14.64 -3.31 0.55
CA VAL A 7 -13.84 -2.33 -0.19
C VAL A 7 -12.34 -2.51 0.09
N GLY A 8 -11.96 -2.71 1.35
CA GLY A 8 -10.58 -2.96 1.74
C GLY A 8 -10.01 -4.24 1.12
N MET A 9 -10.77 -5.34 1.14
CA MET A 9 -10.38 -6.59 0.49
C MET A 9 -10.23 -6.44 -1.02
N SER A 10 -11.18 -5.78 -1.69
CA SER A 10 -11.08 -5.51 -3.13
C SER A 10 -9.86 -4.67 -3.46
N ASN A 11 -9.57 -3.61 -2.69
CA ASN A 11 -8.38 -2.78 -2.86
C ASN A 11 -7.09 -3.62 -2.75
N ASN A 12 -6.99 -4.45 -1.72
CA ASN A 12 -5.82 -5.31 -1.52
C ASN A 12 -5.60 -6.30 -2.68
N LEU A 13 -6.68 -6.91 -3.19
CA LEU A 13 -6.59 -7.82 -4.34
C LEU A 13 -6.12 -7.12 -5.61
N ILE A 14 -6.59 -5.90 -5.86
CA ILE A 14 -6.18 -5.11 -7.03
C ILE A 14 -4.67 -4.84 -6.98
N TRP A 15 -4.14 -4.43 -5.82
CA TRP A 15 -2.72 -4.10 -5.68
C TRP A 15 -1.80 -5.32 -5.73
N VAL A 16 -2.23 -6.45 -5.19
CA VAL A 16 -1.51 -7.71 -5.35
C VAL A 16 -1.50 -8.15 -6.81
N GLY A 17 -2.64 -8.06 -7.50
CA GLY A 17 -2.73 -8.35 -8.93
C GLY A 17 -1.82 -7.45 -9.77
N TRP A 18 -1.81 -6.15 -9.48
CA TRP A 18 -0.91 -5.19 -10.13
C TRP A 18 0.56 -5.55 -9.93
N SER A 19 0.94 -5.92 -8.70
CA SER A 19 2.31 -6.33 -8.36
C SER A 19 2.74 -7.58 -9.15
N ILE A 20 1.89 -8.61 -9.23
CA ILE A 20 2.17 -9.84 -10.00
C ILE A 20 2.39 -9.51 -11.49
N VAL A 21 1.53 -8.67 -12.07
CA VAL A 21 1.63 -8.30 -13.49
C VAL A 21 2.91 -7.51 -13.79
N HIS A 22 3.35 -6.66 -12.86
CA HIS A 22 4.51 -5.79 -13.04
C HIS A 22 5.81 -6.36 -12.48
N TRP A 23 5.77 -7.50 -11.78
CA TRP A 23 6.91 -8.13 -11.12
C TRP A 23 8.11 -8.33 -12.06
N HIS A 24 7.85 -8.79 -13.29
CA HIS A 24 8.89 -9.01 -14.29
C HIS A 24 9.42 -7.71 -14.94
N LYS A 25 8.65 -6.62 -14.93
CA LYS A 25 9.01 -5.37 -15.62
C LYS A 25 9.56 -4.30 -14.67
N ARG A 26 9.25 -4.37 -13.37
CA ARG A 26 9.65 -3.42 -12.34
C ARG A 26 9.90 -4.14 -10.99
N PRO A 27 10.92 -5.02 -10.90
CA PRO A 27 11.17 -5.80 -9.67
C PRO A 27 11.51 -4.91 -8.46
N ASP A 28 12.10 -3.74 -8.68
CA ASP A 28 12.53 -2.83 -7.61
C ASP A 28 11.36 -2.11 -6.90
N ASP A 29 10.19 -2.02 -7.55
CA ASP A 29 9.01 -1.29 -7.05
C ASP A 29 7.77 -2.16 -6.87
N ALA A 30 7.66 -3.29 -7.58
CA ALA A 30 6.48 -4.15 -7.52
C ALA A 30 6.25 -4.76 -6.13
N TRP A 31 7.27 -4.86 -5.28
CA TRP A 31 7.12 -5.38 -3.91
C TRP A 31 6.45 -4.38 -2.96
N LYS A 32 6.56 -3.06 -3.21
CA LYS A 32 6.04 -2.02 -2.31
C LYS A 32 4.51 -2.12 -2.13
N PRO A 33 3.70 -2.34 -3.19
CA PRO A 33 2.28 -2.56 -3.03
C PRO A 33 1.89 -3.76 -2.18
N VAL A 34 2.64 -4.85 -2.29
CA VAL A 34 2.40 -6.08 -1.52
C VAL A 34 2.73 -5.84 -0.05
N THR A 35 3.85 -5.18 0.24
CA THR A 35 4.22 -4.83 1.61
C THR A 35 3.17 -3.92 2.25
N ALA A 36 2.70 -2.87 1.56
CA ALA A 36 1.66 -2.00 2.10
C ALA A 36 0.34 -2.76 2.36
N THR A 37 -0.04 -3.66 1.44
CA THR A 37 -1.22 -4.53 1.58
C THR A 37 -1.10 -5.44 2.81
N LEU A 38 0.07 -6.06 3.02
CA LEU A 38 0.32 -6.89 4.20
C LEU A 38 0.28 -6.07 5.49
N LEU A 39 0.88 -4.88 5.50
CA LEU A 39 0.87 -3.99 6.66
C LEU A 39 -0.56 -3.53 7.01
N ILE A 40 -1.40 -3.19 6.03
CA ILE A 40 -2.79 -2.80 6.28
C ILE A 40 -3.62 -3.97 6.82
N LEU A 41 -3.38 -5.20 6.32
CA LEU A 41 -4.04 -6.40 6.81
C LEU A 41 -3.64 -6.72 8.26
N LEU A 42 -2.35 -6.60 8.59
CA LEU A 42 -1.86 -6.74 9.96
C LEU A 42 -2.46 -5.70 10.89
N ALA A 43 -2.50 -4.44 10.45
CA ALA A 43 -3.12 -3.37 11.21
C ALA A 43 -4.62 -3.67 11.46
N MET A 44 -5.39 -4.10 10.45
CA MET A 44 -6.81 -4.40 10.65
C MET A 44 -7.03 -5.62 11.56
N SER A 45 -6.07 -6.55 11.56
CA SER A 45 -6.11 -7.70 12.46
C SER A 45 -5.99 -7.27 13.93
N LEU A 46 -5.32 -6.15 14.22
CA LEU A 46 -5.28 -5.57 15.57
C LEU A 46 -6.67 -5.09 16.01
N GLU A 47 -7.42 -4.44 15.11
CA GLU A 47 -8.81 -4.00 15.38
C GLU A 47 -9.73 -5.20 15.71
N ILE A 48 -9.50 -6.35 15.09
CA ILE A 48 -10.30 -7.58 15.31
C ILE A 48 -9.90 -8.33 16.60
N TYR A 49 -8.61 -8.31 16.96
CA TYR A 49 -8.11 -9.05 18.13
C TYR A 49 -8.56 -8.42 19.47
N ASP A 50 -8.85 -7.13 19.49
CA ASP A 50 -9.46 -6.37 20.61
C ASP A 50 -8.90 -6.75 21.99
N PHE A 51 -7.61 -6.46 22.21
CA PHE A 51 -6.95 -6.76 23.48
C PHE A 51 -7.07 -5.60 24.49
N PRO A 52 -7.19 -5.90 25.80
CA PRO A 52 -7.26 -4.88 26.83
C PRO A 52 -5.97 -4.05 26.89
N PRO A 53 -6.04 -2.77 27.28
CA PRO A 53 -4.89 -1.86 27.22
C PRO A 53 -3.69 -2.39 28.02
N LEU A 54 -2.59 -2.66 27.32
CA LEU A 54 -1.31 -2.97 27.91
C LEU A 54 -0.78 -1.71 28.61
N LEU A 55 -0.41 -1.86 29.88
CA LEU A 55 0.10 -0.78 30.74
C LEU A 55 -0.86 0.43 30.89
N GLY A 56 -2.15 0.26 30.55
CA GLY A 56 -3.16 1.33 30.64
C GLY A 56 -3.04 2.41 29.55
N ILE A 57 -2.17 2.24 28.55
CA ILE A 57 -1.91 3.25 27.50
C ILE A 57 -2.02 2.66 26.09
N LEU A 58 -1.58 1.41 25.88
CA LEU A 58 -1.52 0.80 24.55
C LEU A 58 -2.64 -0.22 24.37
N ASP A 59 -3.65 0.13 23.58
CA ASP A 59 -4.74 -0.78 23.18
C ASP A 59 -4.69 -1.09 21.67
N ALA A 60 -5.57 -1.99 21.24
CA ALA A 60 -5.71 -2.34 19.82
C ALA A 60 -5.97 -1.12 18.93
N HIS A 61 -6.77 -0.17 19.41
CA HIS A 61 -7.22 0.98 18.64
C HIS A 61 -6.12 2.03 18.43
N SER A 62 -5.35 2.34 19.47
CA SER A 62 -4.21 3.26 19.40
C SER A 62 -3.09 2.71 18.53
N LEU A 63 -2.83 1.39 18.57
CA LEU A 63 -1.87 0.75 17.66
C LEU A 63 -2.35 0.75 16.21
N TRP A 64 -3.65 0.61 15.96
CA TRP A 64 -4.23 0.78 14.63
C TRP A 64 -3.98 2.19 14.07
N HIS A 65 -4.29 3.23 14.85
CA HIS A 65 -4.02 4.62 14.45
C HIS A 65 -2.53 4.88 14.24
N ALA A 66 -1.66 4.39 15.12
CA ALA A 66 -0.21 4.54 14.96
C ALA A 66 0.29 3.86 13.68
N SER A 67 -0.17 2.64 13.39
CA SER A 67 0.25 1.87 12.22
C SER A 67 -0.16 2.55 10.91
N THR A 68 -1.39 3.06 10.84
CA THR A 68 -1.91 3.67 9.60
C THR A 68 -1.16 4.94 9.19
N ILE A 69 -0.58 5.71 10.13
CA ILE A 69 0.27 6.87 9.83
C ILE A 69 1.51 6.45 9.02
N TYR A 70 2.21 5.41 9.46
CA TYR A 70 3.41 4.91 8.78
C TYR A 70 3.06 4.27 7.43
N ILE A 71 1.97 3.50 7.38
CA ILE A 71 1.56 2.84 6.14
C ILE A 71 1.13 3.86 5.08
N ALA A 72 0.41 4.91 5.47
CA ALA A 72 0.02 5.98 4.55
C ALA A 72 1.23 6.73 3.99
N SER A 73 2.24 7.00 4.83
CA SER A 73 3.48 7.67 4.41
C SER A 73 4.26 6.81 3.42
N PHE A 74 4.44 5.52 3.73
CA PHE A 74 5.07 4.55 2.84
C PHE A 74 4.33 4.42 1.50
N TRP A 75 2.99 4.41 1.54
CA TRP A 75 2.17 4.36 0.34
C TRP A 75 2.36 5.59 -0.55
N TYR A 76 2.44 6.76 0.06
CA TYR A 76 2.61 8.02 -0.64
C TYR A 76 3.96 8.11 -1.36
N GLU A 77 5.03 7.63 -0.71
CA GLU A 77 6.36 7.54 -1.33
C GLU A 77 6.35 6.64 -2.57
N PHE A 78 5.74 5.46 -2.48
CA PHE A 78 5.56 4.56 -3.62
C PHE A 78 4.81 5.24 -4.78
N LEU A 79 3.71 5.95 -4.50
CA LEU A 79 2.93 6.65 -5.53
C LEU A 79 3.75 7.75 -6.23
N ILE A 80 4.57 8.49 -5.49
CA ILE A 80 5.46 9.51 -6.07
C ILE A 80 6.48 8.86 -7.01
N GLU A 81 7.08 7.74 -6.60
CA GLU A 81 8.06 7.03 -7.40
C GLU A 81 7.44 6.45 -8.66
N ASP A 82 6.27 5.82 -8.56
CA ASP A 82 5.54 5.28 -9.71
C ASP A 82 5.16 6.38 -10.71
N ALA A 83 4.67 7.54 -10.23
CA ALA A 83 4.36 8.69 -11.06
C ALA A 83 5.59 9.27 -11.76
N LYS A 84 6.75 9.32 -11.09
CA LYS A 84 8.01 9.76 -11.71
C LYS A 84 8.42 8.81 -12.83
N ILE A 85 8.37 7.49 -12.60
CA ILE A 85 8.73 6.48 -13.60
C ILE A 85 7.84 6.61 -14.83
N GLU A 86 6.54 6.82 -14.65
CA GLU A 86 5.61 6.98 -15.76
C GLU A 86 5.88 8.28 -16.54
N SER A 87 6.10 9.40 -15.86
CA SER A 87 6.47 10.67 -16.49
C SER A 87 7.75 10.56 -17.32
N PHE A 88 8.77 9.85 -16.81
CA PHE A 88 10.00 9.61 -17.56
C PHE A 88 9.76 8.78 -18.83
N ARG A 89 8.88 7.76 -18.77
CA ARG A 89 8.53 6.92 -19.94
C ARG A 89 7.82 7.74 -21.02
N GLU A 90 6.84 8.57 -20.64
CA GLU A 90 6.16 9.47 -21.58
C GLU A 90 7.13 10.44 -22.27
N SER A 91 8.08 11.00 -21.51
CA SER A 91 9.08 11.93 -22.05
C SER A 91 10.01 11.29 -23.09
N LYS A 92 10.37 10.00 -22.90
CA LYS A 92 11.19 9.23 -23.86
C LYS A 92 10.39 8.92 -25.12
N GLY A 93 9.13 8.50 -24.99
CA GLY A 93 8.26 8.20 -26.15
C GLY A 93 8.14 9.41 -27.09
N LYS A 94 7.82 10.59 -26.54
CA LYS A 94 7.73 11.84 -27.32
C LYS A 94 9.02 12.26 -28.02
N LYS A 95 10.19 11.83 -27.53
CA LYS A 95 11.49 12.10 -28.19
C LYS A 95 11.75 11.16 -29.35
N ILE A 96 11.28 9.90 -29.28
CA ILE A 96 11.46 8.92 -30.36
C ILE A 96 10.57 9.28 -31.54
N ASP A 97 9.33 9.71 -31.31
CA ASP A 97 8.38 10.05 -32.39
C ASP A 97 8.72 11.34 -33.16
N LYS A 98 9.68 12.13 -32.67
CA LYS A 98 10.10 13.41 -33.28
C LYS A 98 11.38 13.32 -34.11
N ASN A 99 12.09 12.19 -34.08
CA ASN A 99 13.29 11.92 -34.88
C ASN A 99 12.94 11.08 -36.09
#